data_AF-A0A255HLI1-F1
#
_entry.id   AF-A0A255HLI1-F1
#
_cell.length_a   1.000
_cell.length_b   1.000
_cell.length_c   1.000
_cell.angle_alpha   90.00
_cell.angle_beta   90.00
_cell.angle_gamma   90.00
#
_symmetry.space_group_name_H-M   'P 1'
#
loop_
_entity.id
_entity.type
_entity.pdbx_description
1 polymer ?
#
loop_
_entity_poly.entity_id
_entity_poly.type
_entity_poly.pdbx_seq_one_letter_code
_entity_poly.pdbx_strand_id
1 'polypeptide(L)'
;MIFMMAGRFSPWAELLRQFTGKASIDEGLLRWMLIAPLVKARSAVKVNAIAARFAEARMRYQALLGSDGVLVLPTLGLLAPLHGQMNRLSLKPGVNGWFTAHTLGNYLDLPALAIPAWKFTDPASGLPPSISVMCAPGAEAQLFAAAARIEAVLN
;
A
#
# COMPACT_ATOMS: atom_id res chain seq x y z
N MET A 1 -4.26 30.05 24.16
CA MET A 1 -4.83 28.67 24.18
C MET A 1 -6.10 28.70 23.34
N ILE A 2 -6.01 28.43 22.03
CA ILE A 2 -7.18 28.46 21.13
C ILE A 2 -7.52 27.01 20.79
N PHE A 3 -8.55 26.50 21.44
CA PHE A 3 -9.30 25.32 21.00
C PHE A 3 -10.02 25.70 19.69
N MET A 4 -9.52 25.26 18.54
CA MET A 4 -10.35 25.19 17.33
C MET A 4 -11.20 23.92 17.43
N MET A 5 -12.53 24.10 17.54
CA MET A 5 -13.49 23.03 17.29
C MET A 5 -13.19 22.42 15.92
N ALA A 6 -12.76 21.16 15.89
CA ALA A 6 -12.67 20.39 14.66
C ALA A 6 -14.09 20.12 14.14
N GLY A 7 -14.61 21.02 13.31
CA GLY A 7 -15.84 20.77 12.55
C GLY A 7 -15.69 19.50 11.72
N ARG A 8 -16.78 18.72 11.56
CA ARG A 8 -16.78 17.51 10.72
C ARG A 8 -16.19 17.82 9.34
N PHE A 9 -15.16 17.08 8.94
CA PHE A 9 -14.58 17.18 7.61
C PHE A 9 -15.67 16.93 6.55
N SER A 10 -15.76 17.81 5.56
CA SER A 10 -16.68 17.71 4.43
C SER A 10 -15.90 17.81 3.13
N PRO A 11 -15.88 16.75 2.28
CA PRO A 11 -15.17 16.79 1.00
C PRO A 11 -15.62 17.94 0.09
N TRP A 12 -16.90 18.31 0.13
CA TRP A 12 -17.44 19.41 -0.67
C TRP A 12 -17.00 20.78 -0.16
N ALA A 13 -16.97 20.97 1.16
CA ALA A 13 -16.43 22.20 1.75
C ALA A 13 -14.92 22.32 1.50
N GLU A 14 -14.23 21.19 1.51
CA GLU A 14 -12.81 21.13 1.21
C GLU A 14 -12.51 21.46 -0.26
N LEU A 15 -13.36 21.03 -1.20
CA LEU A 15 -13.26 21.42 -2.61
C LEU A 15 -13.31 22.94 -2.77
N LEU A 16 -14.23 23.63 -2.07
CA LEU A 16 -14.31 25.10 -2.07
C LEU A 16 -13.06 25.74 -1.41
N ARG A 17 -12.49 25.10 -0.39
CA ARG A 17 -11.25 25.57 0.25
C ARG A 17 -10.03 25.44 -0.67
N GLN A 18 -9.98 24.40 -1.51
CA GLN A 18 -8.95 24.28 -2.55
C GLN A 18 -9.01 25.47 -3.51
N PHE A 19 -10.21 25.86 -3.96
CA PHE A 19 -10.38 27.01 -4.86
C PHE A 19 -10.05 28.36 -4.21
N THR A 20 -10.17 28.48 -2.88
CA THR A 20 -9.89 29.73 -2.15
C THR A 20 -8.49 29.81 -1.55
N GLY A 21 -7.61 28.84 -1.85
CA GLY A 21 -6.23 28.79 -1.34
C GLY A 21 -6.14 28.52 0.17
N LYS A 22 -7.21 28.03 0.79
CA LYS A 22 -7.30 27.71 2.23
C LYS A 22 -7.46 26.21 2.48
N ALA A 23 -6.91 25.41 1.57
CA ALA A 23 -6.95 23.96 1.66
C ALA A 23 -6.33 23.47 2.96
N SER A 24 -6.96 22.49 3.58
CA SER A 24 -6.47 21.77 4.75
C SER A 24 -5.84 20.42 4.39
N ILE A 25 -6.13 19.88 3.20
CA ILE A 25 -5.54 18.64 2.68
C ILE A 25 -5.01 18.80 1.26
N ASP A 26 -4.19 17.85 0.82
CA ASP A 26 -3.70 17.76 -0.56
C ASP A 26 -4.85 17.58 -1.58
N GLU A 27 -4.70 18.19 -2.77
CA GLU A 27 -5.70 18.13 -3.84
C GLU A 27 -5.91 16.69 -4.37
N GLY A 28 -4.83 15.92 -4.49
CA GLY A 28 -4.88 14.52 -4.90
C GLY A 28 -5.65 13.66 -3.91
N LEU A 29 -5.42 13.86 -2.61
CA LEU A 29 -6.16 13.17 -1.55
C LEU A 29 -7.67 13.50 -1.62
N LEU A 30 -8.03 14.77 -1.83
CA LEU A 30 -9.44 15.17 -1.99
C LEU A 30 -10.10 14.47 -3.18
N ARG A 31 -9.42 14.42 -4.34
CA ARG A 31 -9.92 13.73 -5.54
C ARG A 31 -10.19 12.24 -5.26
N TRP A 32 -9.30 11.56 -4.54
CA TRP A 32 -9.52 10.18 -4.12
C TRP A 32 -10.76 10.02 -3.24
N MET A 33 -10.98 10.93 -2.27
CA MET A 33 -12.15 10.90 -1.39
C MET A 33 -13.47 11.09 -2.15
N LEU A 34 -13.46 11.90 -3.23
CA LEU A 34 -14.63 12.11 -4.08
C LEU A 34 -14.91 10.93 -5.02
N ILE A 35 -13.87 10.20 -5.45
CA ILE A 35 -13.99 9.04 -6.35
C ILE A 35 -14.35 7.76 -5.57
N ALA A 36 -13.85 7.58 -4.35
CA ALA A 36 -14.04 6.36 -3.56
C ALA A 36 -15.50 5.88 -3.42
N PRO A 37 -16.52 6.75 -3.23
CA PRO A 37 -17.93 6.34 -3.17
C PRO A 37 -18.50 5.76 -4.47
N LEU A 38 -17.85 6.01 -5.61
CA LEU A 38 -18.22 5.46 -6.92
C LEU A 38 -17.66 4.06 -7.12
N VAL A 39 -16.51 3.76 -6.51
CA VAL A 39 -15.80 2.48 -6.67
C VAL A 39 -16.22 1.45 -5.61
N LYS A 40 -16.82 1.90 -4.50
CA LYS A 40 -17.23 1.04 -3.38
C LYS A 40 -18.44 0.17 -3.71
N ALA A 41 -18.34 -1.13 -3.46
CA ALA A 41 -19.49 -2.04 -3.53
C ALA A 41 -20.56 -1.62 -2.50
N ARG A 42 -21.79 -1.41 -2.97
CA ARG A 42 -22.91 -0.92 -2.13
C ARG A 42 -23.82 -2.02 -1.58
N SER A 43 -23.71 -3.24 -2.08
CA SER A 43 -24.54 -4.38 -1.66
C SER A 43 -23.88 -5.13 -0.50
N ALA A 44 -24.61 -5.32 0.60
CA ALA A 44 -24.15 -6.10 1.76
C ALA A 44 -23.73 -7.53 1.35
N VAL A 45 -24.48 -8.17 0.43
CA VAL A 45 -24.14 -9.49 -0.10
C VAL A 45 -22.77 -9.50 -0.79
N LYS A 46 -22.51 -8.50 -1.65
CA LYS A 46 -21.21 -8.37 -2.33
C LYS A 46 -20.08 -8.08 -1.35
N VAL A 47 -20.31 -7.21 -0.36
CA VAL A 47 -19.32 -6.91 0.68
C VAL A 47 -18.97 -8.16 1.48
N ASN A 48 -19.96 -8.94 1.92
CA ASN A 48 -19.74 -10.18 2.65
C ASN A 48 -19.00 -11.23 1.81
N ALA A 49 -19.35 -11.38 0.53
CA ALA A 49 -18.65 -12.28 -0.37
C ALA A 49 -17.17 -11.89 -0.57
N ILE A 50 -16.88 -10.58 -0.69
CA ILE A 50 -15.50 -10.07 -0.77
C ILE A 50 -14.74 -10.36 0.53
N ALA A 51 -15.36 -10.07 1.69
CA ALA A 51 -14.75 -10.32 3.00
C ALA A 51 -14.44 -11.81 3.20
N ALA A 52 -15.36 -12.71 2.84
CA ALA A 52 -15.15 -14.15 2.93
C ALA A 52 -13.97 -14.61 2.06
N ARG A 53 -13.83 -14.08 0.84
CA ARG A 53 -12.69 -14.39 -0.04
C ARG A 53 -11.35 -13.93 0.54
N PHE A 54 -11.30 -12.77 1.18
CA PHE A 54 -10.08 -12.33 1.87
C PHE A 54 -9.77 -13.20 3.09
N ALA A 55 -10.78 -13.59 3.87
CA ALA A 55 -10.59 -14.51 4.99
C ALA A 55 -10.05 -15.88 4.52
N GLU A 56 -10.60 -16.44 3.45
CA GLU A 56 -10.10 -17.69 2.85
C GLU A 56 -8.65 -17.53 2.37
N ALA A 57 -8.34 -16.42 1.68
CA ALA A 57 -6.99 -16.14 1.22
C ALA A 57 -6.00 -16.02 2.37
N ARG A 58 -6.36 -15.35 3.47
CA ARG A 58 -5.53 -15.26 4.69
C ARG A 58 -5.18 -16.63 5.22
N MET A 59 -6.18 -17.48 5.44
CA MET A 59 -5.97 -18.85 5.94
C MET A 59 -5.05 -19.64 5.01
N ARG A 60 -5.30 -19.57 3.68
CA ARG A 60 -4.49 -20.27 2.68
C ARG A 60 -3.02 -19.84 2.72
N TYR A 61 -2.74 -18.54 2.71
CA TYR A 61 -1.36 -18.04 2.66
C TYR A 61 -0.63 -18.23 3.99
N GLN A 62 -1.32 -18.05 5.12
CA GLN A 62 -0.74 -18.36 6.43
C GLN A 62 -0.40 -19.85 6.56
N ALA A 63 -1.27 -20.75 6.07
CA ALA A 63 -0.99 -22.18 6.03
C ALA A 63 0.17 -22.54 5.08
N LEU A 64 0.25 -21.89 3.91
CA LEU A 64 1.34 -22.10 2.96
C LEU A 64 2.70 -21.66 3.52
N LEU A 65 2.74 -20.55 4.25
CA LEU A 65 3.95 -20.04 4.87
C LEU A 65 4.34 -20.85 6.11
N GLY A 66 3.39 -21.41 6.85
CA GLY A 66 3.69 -22.14 8.07
C GLY A 66 4.44 -21.29 9.09
N SER A 67 5.33 -21.91 9.87
CA SER A 67 6.10 -21.23 10.92
C SER A 67 7.46 -20.70 10.46
N ASP A 68 7.90 -21.06 9.26
CA ASP A 68 9.27 -20.85 8.77
C ASP A 68 9.34 -20.29 7.35
N GLY A 69 8.23 -20.28 6.62
CA GLY A 69 8.16 -19.75 5.26
C GLY A 69 8.22 -18.23 5.23
N VAL A 70 8.98 -17.74 4.25
CA VAL A 70 9.08 -16.31 3.93
C VAL A 70 8.73 -16.11 2.46
N LEU A 71 7.77 -15.22 2.20
CA LEU A 71 7.43 -14.77 0.86
C LEU A 71 8.37 -13.63 0.46
N VAL A 72 8.93 -13.68 -0.74
CA VAL A 72 9.83 -12.67 -1.29
C VAL A 72 9.26 -12.14 -2.60
N LEU A 73 9.02 -10.83 -2.68
CA LEU A 73 8.37 -10.18 -3.82
C LEU A 73 9.02 -8.80 -4.07
N PRO A 74 8.99 -8.27 -5.31
CA PRO A 74 9.26 -6.85 -5.53
C PRO A 74 8.28 -5.99 -4.71
N THR A 75 8.77 -4.99 -3.96
CA THR A 75 7.88 -4.15 -3.13
C THR A 75 6.87 -3.39 -3.99
N LEU A 76 7.38 -2.82 -5.08
CA LEU A 76 6.63 -2.05 -6.07
C LEU A 76 7.17 -2.43 -7.46
N GLY A 77 6.26 -2.52 -8.43
CA GLY A 77 6.64 -2.75 -9.83
C GLY A 77 7.27 -1.53 -10.51
N LEU A 78 7.37 -0.38 -9.82
CA LEU A 78 7.99 0.86 -10.30
C LEU A 78 8.99 1.42 -9.30
N LEU A 79 9.97 2.15 -9.82
CA LEU A 79 10.71 3.16 -9.07
C LEU A 79 9.83 4.39 -8.82
N ALA A 80 10.22 5.23 -7.86
CA ALA A 80 9.46 6.42 -7.54
C ALA A 80 9.34 7.32 -8.79
N PRO A 81 8.11 7.61 -9.26
CA PRO A 81 7.93 8.46 -10.43
C PRO A 81 8.19 9.91 -10.05
N LEU A 82 8.35 10.78 -11.06
CA LEU A 82 8.50 12.21 -10.81
C LEU A 82 7.26 12.77 -10.08
N HIS A 83 7.47 13.84 -9.32
CA HIS A 83 6.40 14.53 -8.60
C HIS A 83 5.22 14.85 -9.53
N GLY A 84 4.00 14.56 -9.05
CA GLY A 84 2.77 14.76 -9.82
C GLY A 84 2.42 13.66 -10.85
N GLN A 85 3.31 12.69 -11.10
CA GLN A 85 3.02 11.60 -12.04
C GLN A 85 2.29 10.41 -11.41
N MET A 86 2.44 10.19 -10.10
CA MET A 86 1.84 9.05 -9.40
C MET A 86 0.32 8.95 -9.62
N ASN A 87 -0.41 10.06 -9.44
CA ASN A 87 -1.88 10.09 -9.62
C ASN A 87 -2.31 9.67 -11.04
N ARG A 88 -1.52 10.01 -12.07
CA ARG A 88 -1.80 9.62 -13.46
C ARG A 88 -1.60 8.12 -13.69
N LEU A 89 -0.68 7.52 -12.95
CA LEU A 89 -0.37 6.09 -13.01
C LEU A 89 -1.36 5.27 -12.17
N SER A 90 -1.79 5.80 -11.02
CA SER A 90 -2.66 5.10 -10.06
C SER A 90 -4.15 5.23 -10.32
N LEU A 91 -4.62 6.27 -11.03
CA LEU A 91 -6.04 6.50 -11.30
C LEU A 91 -6.57 5.85 -12.59
N LYS A 92 -5.76 5.02 -13.27
CA LYS A 92 -6.23 4.26 -14.44
C LYS A 92 -7.23 3.17 -14.00
N PRO A 93 -8.43 3.10 -14.61
CA PRO A 93 -9.40 2.03 -14.31
C PRO A 93 -8.84 0.66 -14.68
N GLY A 94 -8.83 -0.28 -13.74
CA GLY A 94 -8.37 -1.67 -13.94
C GLY A 94 -7.48 -2.17 -12.80
N VAL A 95 -6.99 -3.41 -12.93
CA VAL A 95 -5.89 -3.88 -12.08
C VAL A 95 -4.65 -3.13 -12.53
N ASN A 96 -4.29 -2.08 -11.81
CA ASN A 96 -2.98 -1.47 -11.95
C ASN A 96 -1.95 -2.58 -11.65
N GLY A 97 -1.28 -3.08 -12.69
CA GLY A 97 -0.26 -4.14 -12.59
C GLY A 97 0.90 -3.80 -11.63
N TRP A 98 0.92 -2.56 -11.16
CA TRP A 98 1.68 -2.03 -10.04
C TRP A 98 1.12 -2.47 -8.67
N PHE A 99 0.58 -3.69 -8.56
CA PHE A 99 0.10 -4.22 -7.28
C PHE A 99 1.29 -4.29 -6.34
N THR A 100 1.29 -3.44 -5.32
CA THR A 100 2.39 -3.38 -4.36
C THR A 100 2.35 -4.67 -3.55
N ALA A 101 3.48 -5.35 -3.38
CA ALA A 101 3.53 -6.52 -2.53
C ALA A 101 3.03 -6.16 -1.11
N HIS A 102 3.32 -4.96 -0.62
CA HIS A 102 2.77 -4.50 0.66
C HIS A 102 1.24 -4.45 0.72
N THR A 103 0.56 -4.17 -0.40
CA THR A 103 -0.90 -4.26 -0.48
C THR A 103 -1.37 -5.71 -0.28
N LEU A 104 -0.63 -6.69 -0.82
CA LEU A 104 -0.87 -8.11 -0.54
C LEU A 104 -0.74 -8.40 0.96
N GLY A 105 0.37 -7.97 1.57
CA GLY A 105 0.62 -8.16 3.01
C GLY A 105 -0.50 -7.59 3.88
N ASN A 106 -0.98 -6.39 3.57
CA ASN A 106 -2.10 -5.75 4.26
C ASN A 106 -3.42 -6.52 4.11
N TYR A 107 -3.74 -7.02 2.91
CA TYR A 107 -4.98 -7.77 2.72
C TYR A 107 -4.94 -9.17 3.33
N LEU A 108 -3.75 -9.77 3.39
CA LEU A 108 -3.53 -11.11 3.92
C LEU A 108 -3.16 -11.13 5.41
N ASP A 109 -3.16 -9.96 6.06
CA ASP A 109 -2.74 -9.77 7.46
C ASP A 109 -1.38 -10.42 7.75
N LEU A 110 -0.42 -10.26 6.84
CA LEU A 110 0.94 -10.81 6.96
C LEU A 110 1.91 -9.73 7.46
N PRO A 111 2.71 -9.99 8.51
CA PRO A 111 3.86 -9.17 8.83
C PRO A 111 4.78 -9.01 7.62
N ALA A 112 5.16 -7.78 7.31
CA ALA A 112 5.92 -7.45 6.11
C ALA A 112 6.97 -6.37 6.41
N LEU A 113 8.10 -6.43 5.72
CA LEU A 113 9.09 -5.36 5.67
C LEU A 113 9.65 -5.19 4.25
N ALA A 114 10.13 -3.99 3.94
CA ALA A 114 10.76 -3.68 2.66
C ALA A 114 12.26 -3.41 2.87
N ILE A 115 13.09 -4.01 2.04
CA ILE A 115 14.55 -3.89 2.06
C ILE A 115 14.97 -3.13 0.80
N PRO A 116 15.59 -1.96 0.91
CA PRO A 116 16.14 -1.27 -0.26
C PRO A 116 17.31 -2.06 -0.83
N ALA A 117 17.45 -2.05 -2.15
CA ALA A 117 18.49 -2.77 -2.87
C ALA A 117 19.49 -1.80 -3.52
N TRP A 118 20.32 -1.16 -2.70
CA TRP A 118 21.19 -0.04 -3.10
C TRP A 118 22.23 -0.42 -4.16
N LYS A 119 22.75 -1.65 -4.14
CA LYS A 119 23.67 -2.15 -5.18
C LYS A 119 23.02 -2.22 -6.57
N PHE A 120 21.69 -2.22 -6.63
CA PHE A 120 20.90 -2.32 -7.86
C PHE A 120 20.20 -1.01 -8.20
N THR A 121 20.78 0.11 -7.78
CA THR A 121 20.29 1.44 -8.12
C THR A 121 20.19 1.60 -9.63
N ASP A 122 19.04 2.09 -10.10
CA ASP A 122 18.83 2.35 -11.52
C ASP A 122 19.74 3.50 -11.98
N PRO A 123 20.62 3.31 -12.99
CA PRO A 123 21.55 4.34 -13.42
C PRO A 123 20.88 5.60 -13.99
N ALA A 124 19.67 5.47 -14.54
CA ALA A 124 18.98 6.59 -15.17
C ALA A 124 18.33 7.52 -14.14
N SER A 125 17.71 6.96 -13.10
CA SER A 125 17.01 7.73 -12.05
C SER A 125 17.82 7.94 -10.77
N GLY A 126 18.84 7.13 -10.52
CA GLY A 126 19.58 7.11 -9.26
C GLY A 126 18.78 6.55 -8.07
N LEU A 127 17.63 5.93 -8.32
CA LEU A 127 16.75 5.41 -7.28
C LEU A 127 16.96 3.90 -7.06
N PRO A 128 17.03 3.42 -5.81
CA PRO A 128 17.11 1.99 -5.54
C PRO A 128 15.71 1.35 -5.67
N PRO A 129 15.61 0.15 -6.24
CA PRO A 129 14.43 -0.69 -6.05
C PRO A 129 14.39 -1.23 -4.61
N SER A 130 13.31 -1.93 -4.25
CA SER A 130 13.23 -2.63 -2.98
C SER A 130 12.53 -3.99 -3.11
N ILE A 131 12.89 -4.89 -2.20
CA ILE A 131 12.29 -6.20 -2.05
C ILE A 131 11.43 -6.22 -0.79
N SER A 132 10.19 -6.68 -0.93
CA SER A 132 9.30 -6.92 0.20
C SER A 132 9.41 -8.36 0.63
N VAL A 133 9.61 -8.58 1.92
CA VAL A 133 9.55 -9.90 2.54
C VAL A 133 8.41 -9.98 3.55
N MET A 134 7.76 -11.13 3.63
CA MET A 134 6.60 -11.36 4.48
C MET A 134 6.62 -12.75 5.10
N CYS A 135 6.03 -12.92 6.27
CA CYS A 135 5.88 -14.23 6.93
C CYS A 135 4.43 -14.44 7.41
N ALA A 136 4.13 -15.61 7.96
CA ALA A 136 2.90 -15.79 8.74
C ALA A 136 2.99 -15.01 10.06
N PRO A 137 1.85 -14.54 10.62
CA PRO A 137 1.83 -13.93 11.96
C PRO A 137 2.47 -14.84 13.01
N GLY A 138 3.33 -14.28 13.86
CA GLY A 138 4.07 -15.03 14.88
C GLY A 138 5.41 -15.62 14.42
N ALA A 139 5.76 -15.49 13.14
CA ALA A 139 7.04 -15.92 12.56
C ALA A 139 8.00 -14.74 12.28
N GLU A 140 7.86 -13.64 13.01
CA GLU A 140 8.63 -12.40 12.76
C GLU A 140 10.13 -12.59 12.99
N ALA A 141 10.54 -13.52 13.86
CA ALA A 141 11.96 -13.84 14.07
C ALA A 141 12.60 -14.38 12.77
N GLN A 142 11.90 -15.26 12.06
CA GLN A 142 12.32 -15.82 10.77
C GLN A 142 12.32 -14.73 9.70
N LEU A 143 11.32 -13.85 9.73
CA LEU A 143 11.24 -12.69 8.85
C LEU A 143 12.46 -11.77 9.00
N PHE A 144 12.85 -11.41 10.24
CA PHE A 144 14.03 -10.59 10.49
C PHE A 144 15.33 -11.31 10.12
N ALA A 145 15.43 -12.61 10.40
CA ALA A 145 16.61 -13.41 10.03
C ALA A 145 16.78 -13.49 8.50
N ALA A 146 15.69 -13.69 7.76
CA ALA A 146 15.70 -13.67 6.30
C ALA A 146 16.04 -12.28 5.77
N ALA A 147 15.46 -11.22 6.36
CA ALA A 147 15.73 -9.85 5.98
C ALA A 147 17.20 -9.47 6.11
N ALA A 148 17.84 -9.82 7.23
CA ALA A 148 19.26 -9.55 7.46
C ALA A 148 20.16 -10.24 6.41
N ARG A 149 19.83 -11.48 6.02
CA ARG A 149 20.57 -12.21 4.96
C ARG A 149 20.40 -11.55 3.60
N ILE A 150 19.19 -11.11 3.29
CA ILE A 150 18.87 -10.43 2.03
C ILE A 150 19.57 -9.07 1.98
N GLU A 151 19.48 -8.27 3.04
CA GLU A 151 20.12 -6.96 3.16
C GLU A 151 21.63 -7.04 2.92
N ALA A 152 22.32 -8.00 3.53
CA ALA A 152 23.77 -8.19 3.35
C ALA A 152 24.17 -8.47 1.89
N VAL A 153 23.27 -9.04 1.08
CA VAL A 153 23.51 -9.27 -0.35
C VAL A 153 23.20 -8.01 -1.14
N LEU A 154 22.11 -7.31 -0.83
CA LEU A 154 21.58 -6.20 -1.62
C LEU A 154 22.25 -4.85 -1.36
N ASN A 155 22.88 -4.67 -0.19
CA ASN A 155 23.50 -3.43 0.28
C ASN A 155 24.97 -3.65 0.62
#